data_AF-A0A0D3H9U7-F1
#
_entry.id   AF-A0A0D3H9U7-F1
#
_cell.length_a   1.000
_cell.length_b   1.000
_cell.length_c   1.000
_cell.angle_alpha   90.00
_cell.angle_beta   90.00
_cell.angle_gamma   90.00
#
_symmetry.space_group_name_H-M   'P 1'
#
loop_
_entity.id
_entity.type
_entity.pdbx_description
1 polymer ?
#
loop_
_entity_poly.entity_id
_entity_poly.type
_entity_poly.pdbx_seq_one_letter_code
_entity_poly.pdbx_strand_id
1 'polypeptide(L)'
;MQQLGATCLAGYISGAVGTVVSNPADNIVSSLYNKKAKNIIDAVKSIGFRGLFTRSLPVRITLVGPVITMQWFFYDTIKILTGLPTSGGLPRELEEV
;
A
#
# COMPACT_ATOMS: atom_id res chain seq x y z
N MET A 1 19.02 4.54 12.71
CA MET A 1 18.33 3.23 12.68
C MET A 1 16.86 3.33 13.06
N GLN A 2 16.50 3.98 14.18
CA GLN A 2 15.09 4.11 14.62
C GLN A 2 14.16 4.78 13.59
N GLN A 3 14.61 5.85 12.92
CA GLN A 3 13.82 6.53 11.88
C GLN A 3 13.61 5.67 10.62
N LEU A 4 14.65 4.95 10.17
CA LEU A 4 14.55 4.05 9.01
C LEU A 4 13.57 2.90 9.25
N GLY A 5 13.56 2.34 10.47
CA GLY A 5 12.58 1.34 10.89
C GLY A 5 11.15 1.90 10.95
N ALA A 6 10.98 3.14 11.43
CA ALA A 6 9.69 3.81 11.45
C ALA A 6 9.12 4.06 10.03
N THR A 7 9.94 4.48 9.08
CA THR A 7 9.52 4.64 7.67
C THR A 7 9.13 3.30 7.05
N CYS A 8 9.88 2.22 7.33
CA CYS A 8 9.51 0.88 6.87
C CYS A 8 8.14 0.43 7.40
N LEU A 9 7.91 0.58 8.71
CA LEU A 9 6.64 0.22 9.35
C LEU A 9 5.48 1.08 8.81
N ALA A 10 5.70 2.38 8.65
CA ALA A 10 4.72 3.28 8.05
C ALA A 10 4.43 2.93 6.59
N GLY A 11 5.45 2.53 5.82
CA GLY A 11 5.32 2.05 4.44
C GLY A 11 4.47 0.78 4.35
N TYR A 12 4.68 -0.17 5.26
CA TYR A 12 3.89 -1.40 5.30
C TYR A 12 2.41 -1.14 5.65
N ILE A 13 2.17 -0.32 6.69
CA ILE A 13 0.81 0.02 7.14
C ILE A 13 0.05 0.79 6.05
N SER A 14 0.69 1.80 5.46
CA SER A 14 0.07 2.57 4.37
C SER A 14 -0.23 1.69 3.15
N GLY A 15 0.67 0.78 2.78
CA GLY A 15 0.44 -0.21 1.72
C GLY A 15 -0.72 -1.16 2.01
N ALA A 16 -0.84 -1.63 3.26
CA ALA A 16 -1.94 -2.49 3.68
C ALA A 16 -3.29 -1.76 3.61
N VAL A 17 -3.37 -0.53 4.11
CA VAL A 17 -4.61 0.28 4.06
C VAL A 17 -5.00 0.61 2.62
N GLY A 18 -4.05 1.05 1.80
CA GLY A 18 -4.30 1.33 0.38
C GLY A 18 -4.80 0.12 -0.39
N THR A 19 -4.27 -1.07 -0.06
CA THR A 19 -4.72 -2.33 -0.64
C THR A 19 -6.16 -2.63 -0.24
N VAL A 20 -6.54 -2.49 1.04
CA VAL A 20 -7.91 -2.75 1.50
C VAL A 20 -8.93 -1.87 0.78
N VAL A 21 -8.64 -0.58 0.61
CA VAL A 21 -9.54 0.38 -0.03
C VAL A 21 -9.67 0.13 -1.54
N SER A 22 -8.58 -0.28 -2.20
CA SER A 22 -8.56 -0.44 -3.66
C SER A 22 -9.08 -1.80 -4.12
N ASN A 23 -8.92 -2.83 -3.29
CA ASN A 23 -9.31 -4.22 -3.59
C ASN A 23 -10.72 -4.43 -4.18
N PRO A 24 -11.79 -3.76 -3.70
CA PRO A 24 -13.11 -3.89 -4.30
C PRO A 24 -13.14 -3.42 -5.75
N ALA A 25 -12.54 -2.26 -6.06
CA ALA A 25 -12.46 -1.73 -7.41
C ALA A 25 -11.59 -2.62 -8.31
N ASP A 26 -10.46 -3.10 -7.79
CA ASP A 26 -9.55 -4.01 -8.50
C ASP A 26 -10.22 -5.33 -8.90
N ASN A 27 -11.05 -5.89 -8.02
CA ASN A 27 -11.80 -7.12 -8.28
C ASN A 27 -12.95 -6.91 -9.27
N ILE A 28 -13.62 -5.76 -9.23
CA ILE A 28 -14.65 -5.39 -10.22
C ILE A 28 -14.02 -5.25 -11.61
N VAL A 29 -12.94 -4.47 -11.74
CA VAL A 29 -12.24 -4.25 -13.02
C VAL A 29 -11.72 -5.57 -13.58
N SER A 30 -11.13 -6.43 -12.73
CA SER A 30 -10.69 -7.76 -13.14
C SER A 30 -11.84 -8.67 -13.60
N SER A 31 -13.02 -8.58 -12.98
CA SER A 31 -14.20 -9.34 -13.38
C SER A 31 -14.76 -8.90 -14.73
N LEU A 32 -14.74 -7.59 -14.99
CA LEU A 32 -15.14 -6.99 -16.26
C LEU A 32 -14.18 -7.39 -17.39
N TYR A 33 -12.87 -7.32 -17.12
CA TYR A 33 -11.83 -7.72 -18.08
C TYR A 33 -11.88 -9.21 -18.42
N ASN A 34 -12.16 -10.08 -17.43
CA ASN A 34 -12.32 -11.52 -17.65
C ASN A 34 -13.70 -11.90 -18.25
N LYS A 35 -14.51 -10.94 -18.71
CA LYS A 35 -15.87 -11.13 -19.25
C LYS A 35 -16.82 -11.92 -18.35
N LYS A 36 -16.56 -11.98 -17.04
CA LYS A 36 -17.42 -12.68 -16.06
C LYS A 36 -18.68 -11.88 -15.73
N ALA A 37 -18.74 -10.60 -16.11
CA ALA A 37 -19.90 -9.76 -15.93
C ALA A 37 -20.06 -8.78 -17.10
N LYS A 38 -21.31 -8.55 -17.54
CA LYS A 38 -21.66 -7.57 -18.58
C LYS A 38 -21.75 -6.13 -18.04
N ASN A 39 -22.04 -5.98 -16.75
CA ASN A 39 -22.17 -4.70 -16.07
C ASN A 39 -21.47 -4.73 -14.70
N ILE A 40 -21.10 -3.56 -14.18
CA ILE A 40 -20.49 -3.41 -12.85
C ILE A 40 -21.39 -3.99 -11.75
N ILE A 41 -22.70 -3.77 -11.86
CA ILE A 41 -23.70 -4.26 -10.90
C ILE A 41 -23.79 -5.80 -10.91
N ASP A 42 -23.70 -6.42 -12.09
CA ASP A 42 -23.69 -7.89 -12.23
C ASP A 42 -22.40 -8.49 -11.65
N ALA A 43 -21.26 -7.80 -11.80
CA ALA A 43 -19.99 -8.22 -11.21
C ALA A 43 -20.07 -8.23 -9.67
N VAL A 44 -20.63 -7.17 -9.08
CA VAL A 44 -20.79 -7.06 -7.62
C VAL A 44 -21.76 -8.11 -7.09
N LYS A 45 -22.88 -8.37 -7.77
CA LYS A 45 -23.81 -9.45 -7.40
C LYS A 45 -23.21 -10.85 -7.54
N SER A 46 -22.42 -11.09 -8.59
CA SER A 46 -21.80 -12.39 -8.87
C SER A 46 -20.69 -12.75 -7.87
N ILE A 47 -19.87 -11.77 -7.48
CA ILE A 47 -18.74 -12.00 -6.56
C ILE A 47 -19.19 -11.91 -5.09
N GLY A 48 -20.20 -11.07 -4.81
CA GLY A 48 -20.69 -10.77 -3.47
C GLY A 48 -19.79 -9.80 -2.71
N PHE A 49 -20.39 -8.92 -1.88
CA PHE A 49 -19.67 -7.88 -1.13
C PHE A 49 -18.54 -8.44 -0.24
N ARG A 50 -18.76 -9.59 0.40
CA ARG A 50 -17.69 -10.27 1.16
C ARG A 50 -16.60 -10.83 0.25
N GLY A 51 -16.96 -11.41 -0.89
CA GLY A 51 -16.01 -11.96 -1.87
C GLY A 51 -15.14 -10.90 -2.54
N LEU A 52 -15.64 -9.67 -2.73
CA LEU A 52 -14.87 -8.52 -3.19
C LEU A 52 -13.72 -8.17 -2.25
N PHE A 53 -13.94 -8.31 -0.94
CA PHE A 53 -12.95 -7.92 0.06
C PHE A 53 -12.11 -9.10 0.58
N THR A 54 -12.57 -10.36 0.55
CA THR A 54 -11.78 -11.47 1.12
C THR A 54 -10.97 -12.26 0.09
N ARG A 55 -11.35 -12.27 -1.19
CA ARG A 55 -10.79 -13.22 -2.18
C ARG A 55 -9.36 -12.89 -2.65
N SER A 56 -8.96 -11.63 -2.63
CA SER A 56 -7.63 -11.19 -3.13
C SER A 56 -6.79 -10.44 -2.08
N LEU A 57 -7.37 -10.09 -0.93
CA LEU A 57 -6.81 -9.15 0.04
C LEU A 57 -5.54 -9.67 0.72
N PRO A 58 -5.43 -10.95 1.15
CA PRO A 58 -4.22 -11.44 1.81
C PRO A 58 -3.00 -11.47 0.87
N VAL A 59 -3.18 -11.95 -0.36
CA VAL A 59 -2.11 -12.02 -1.36
C VAL A 59 -1.61 -10.63 -1.72
N ARG A 60 -2.54 -9.67 -1.89
CA ARG A 60 -2.22 -8.31 -2.31
C ARG A 60 -1.54 -7.53 -1.20
N ILE A 61 -1.92 -7.71 0.07
CA ILE A 61 -1.21 -7.13 1.22
C ILE A 61 0.20 -7.69 1.33
N THR A 62 0.37 -9.02 1.21
CA THR A 62 1.69 -9.66 1.27
C THR A 62 2.60 -9.26 0.10
N LEU A 63 2.04 -8.87 -1.05
CA LEU A 63 2.84 -8.43 -2.20
C LEU A 63 3.12 -6.92 -2.16
N VAL A 64 2.10 -6.09 -1.96
CA VAL A 64 2.18 -4.63 -2.00
C VAL A 64 2.92 -4.08 -0.77
N GLY A 65 2.72 -4.67 0.40
CA GLY A 65 3.35 -4.25 1.65
C GLY A 65 4.89 -4.26 1.57
N PRO A 66 5.53 -5.40 1.24
CA PRO A 66 6.98 -5.49 1.09
C PRO A 66 7.53 -4.61 -0.03
N VAL A 67 6.84 -4.50 -1.17
CA VAL A 67 7.27 -3.66 -2.29
C VAL A 67 7.32 -2.18 -1.90
N ILE A 68 6.27 -1.66 -1.25
CA ILE A 68 6.23 -0.27 -0.77
C ILE A 68 7.25 -0.04 0.35
N THR A 69 7.36 -0.99 1.29
CA THR A 69 8.35 -0.94 2.38
C THR A 69 9.77 -0.86 1.83
N MET A 70 10.09 -1.68 0.82
CA MET A 70 11.39 -1.68 0.16
C MET A 70 11.66 -0.38 -0.59
N GLN A 71 10.65 0.18 -1.26
CA GLN A 71 10.74 1.45 -1.97
C GLN A 71 11.11 2.60 -1.02
N TRP A 72 10.45 2.67 0.14
CA TRP A 72 10.73 3.67 1.17
C TRP A 72 12.08 3.45 1.85
N PHE A 73 12.45 2.20 2.13
CA PHE A 73 13.74 1.85 2.72
C PHE A 73 14.90 2.34 1.86
N PHE A 74 14.85 2.07 0.54
CA PHE A 74 15.90 2.47 -0.38
C PHE A 74 15.96 4.00 -0.54
N TYR A 75 14.80 4.65 -0.62
CA TYR A 75 14.70 6.10 -0.72
C TYR A 75 15.26 6.83 0.52
N ASP A 76 14.90 6.38 1.72
CA ASP A 76 15.44 6.94 2.96
C ASP A 76 16.94 6.63 3.13
N THR A 77 17.42 5.49 2.63
CA THR A 77 18.87 5.17 2.62
C THR A 77 19.65 6.17 1.75
N ILE A 78 19.15 6.49 0.55
CA ILE A 78 19.77 7.50 -0.32
C ILE A 78 19.75 8.89 0.33
N LYS A 79 18.64 9.28 0.97
CA LYS A 79 18.54 10.55 1.70
C LYS A 79 19.59 10.68 2.80
N ILE A 80 19.76 9.63 3.62
CA ILE A 80 20.78 9.62 4.69
C ILE A 80 22.19 9.79 4.10
N LEU A 81 22.50 9.05 3.03
CA LEU A 81 23.81 9.12 2.37
C LEU A 81 24.09 10.49 1.72
N THR A 82 23.05 11.23 1.34
CA THR A 82 23.15 12.56 0.73
C THR A 82 23.04 13.71 1.74
N GLY A 83 22.93 13.42 3.04
CA GLY A 83 22.85 14.43 4.10
C GLY A 83 21.46 15.05 4.30
N LEU A 84 20.42 14.50 3.67
CA LEU A 84 19.02 14.93 3.81
C LEU A 84 18.31 14.13 4.92
N PRO A 85 17.37 14.75 5.66
CA PRO A 85 16.60 14.06 6.68
C PRO A 85 15.75 12.93 6.08
N THR A 86 15.61 11.85 6.84
CA THR A 86 14.73 10.72 6.48
C THR A 86 13.27 11.15 6.52
N SER A 87 12.41 10.41 5.84
CA SER A 87 10.98 10.75 5.74
C SER A 87 10.22 10.63 7.07
N GLY A 88 10.84 10.03 8.10
CA GLY A 88 10.36 9.99 9.48
C GLY A 88 11.15 10.85 10.49
N GLY A 89 12.10 11.67 10.03
CA GLY A 89 12.89 12.56 10.88
C GLY A 89 12.28 13.94 11.01
N LEU A 90 12.20 14.47 12.23
CA LEU A 90 11.84 15.86 12.49
C LEU A 90 12.81 16.77 11.73
N PRO A 91 12.35 17.84 11.05
CA PRO A 91 13.26 18.78 10.39
C PRO A 91 14.26 19.32 11.42
N ARG A 92 15.54 19.39 11.03
CA ARG A 92 16.66 19.92 11.85
C ARG A 92 16.45 21.35 12.38
N GLU A 93 15.34 22.00 12.03
CA GLU A 93 14.94 23.33 12.50
C GLU A 93 14.29 23.32 13.90
N LEU A 94 13.83 22.16 14.41
CA LEU A 94 13.25 22.03 15.75
C LEU A 94 14.23 21.54 16.83
N GLU A 95 15.48 21.22 16.46
CA GLU A 95 16.53 20.87 17.44
C GLU A 95 17.36 22.10 17.88
N GLU A 96 17.09 23.27 17.29
CA GLU A 96 17.66 24.57 17.71
C GLU A 96 16.66 25.50 18.42
N VAL A 97 15.51 25.01 18.90
CA VAL A 97 14.54 25.79 19.71
C VAL A 97 14.43 25.23 21.13
#